data_AF-A0A6A7LGX1-F1
#
_entry.id   AF-A0A6A7LGX1-F1
#
_cell.length_a   1.000
_cell.length_b   1.000
_cell.length_c   1.000
_cell.angle_alpha   90.00
_cell.angle_beta   90.00
_cell.angle_gamma   90.00
#
_symmetry.space_group_name_H-M   'P 1'
#
loop_
_entity.id
_entity.type
_entity.pdbx_description
1 polymer ?
#
loop_
_entity_poly.entity_id
_entity_poly.type
_entity_poly.pdbx_seq_one_letter_code
_entity_poly.pdbx_strand_id
1 'polypeptide(L)'
;MKYRSRTEIVGLILEAANGGGAIKTKIMYKAFLSFAQLREYLTMLQDNGLIEYEGGKQTYRTTEKGMRLLHIYNKMYELVPPLTTIAVTDKDINIGHNSTSNDNDNDNGNNSDKNFVVNDN
;
A
#
# COMPACT_ATOMS: atom_id res chain seq x y z
N MET A 1 5.69 -5.13 8.57
CA MET A 1 5.54 -5.35 7.11
C MET A 1 4.10 -5.76 6.84
N LYS A 2 3.38 -5.04 5.98
CA LYS A 2 2.03 -5.46 5.56
C LYS A 2 2.19 -6.59 4.55
N TYR A 3 1.80 -7.80 4.91
CA TYR A 3 1.79 -8.92 3.97
C TYR A 3 0.69 -8.68 2.94
N ARG A 4 1.04 -8.75 1.66
CA ARG A 4 0.06 -8.69 0.58
C ARG A 4 -0.59 -10.05 0.41
N SER A 5 -1.91 -10.05 0.30
CA SER A 5 -2.63 -11.29 0.10
C SER A 5 -2.46 -11.80 -1.34
N ARG A 6 -2.61 -13.11 -1.55
CA ARG A 6 -2.62 -13.69 -2.90
C ARG A 6 -3.71 -13.04 -3.78
N THR A 7 -4.86 -12.74 -3.20
CA THR A 7 -5.99 -12.11 -3.89
C THR A 7 -5.66 -10.68 -4.32
N GLU A 8 -4.95 -9.92 -3.48
CA GLU A 8 -4.47 -8.58 -3.81
C GLU A 8 -3.50 -8.59 -4.99
N ILE A 9 -2.55 -9.55 -5.00
CA ILE A 9 -1.61 -9.71 -6.12
C ILE A 9 -2.36 -10.07 -7.41
N VAL A 10 -3.34 -10.98 -7.33
CA VAL A 10 -4.18 -11.34 -8.49
C VAL A 10 -4.94 -10.12 -9.00
N GLY A 11 -5.57 -9.33 -8.11
CA GLY A 11 -6.28 -8.11 -8.48
C GLY A 11 -5.37 -7.13 -9.22
N LEU A 12 -4.17 -6.85 -8.69
CA LEU A 12 -3.20 -5.96 -9.32
C LEU A 12 -2.75 -6.43 -10.69
N ILE A 13 -2.53 -7.73 -10.89
CA ILE A 13 -2.15 -8.29 -12.20
C ILE A 13 -3.30 -8.12 -13.21
N LEU A 14 -4.52 -8.51 -12.84
CA LEU A 14 -5.68 -8.41 -13.72
C LEU A 14 -6.01 -6.95 -14.05
N GLU A 15 -5.81 -6.04 -13.10
CA GLU A 15 -5.98 -4.61 -13.34
C GLU A 15 -4.88 -4.06 -14.26
N ALA A 16 -3.62 -4.50 -14.09
CA ALA A 16 -2.50 -4.08 -14.93
C ALA A 16 -2.65 -4.51 -16.39
N ALA A 17 -3.25 -5.68 -16.62
CA ALA A 17 -3.50 -6.26 -17.94
C ALA A 17 -4.86 -5.86 -18.55
N ASN A 18 -5.68 -5.11 -17.82
CA ASN A 18 -6.92 -4.55 -18.33
C ASN A 18 -6.64 -3.35 -19.28
N GLY A 19 -7.51 -3.12 -20.27
CA GLY A 19 -7.43 -1.94 -21.15
C GLY A 19 -6.46 -2.08 -22.34
N GLY A 20 -6.52 -3.21 -23.07
CA GLY A 20 -5.77 -3.40 -24.32
C GLY A 20 -4.50 -4.26 -24.21
N GLY A 21 -4.24 -4.81 -23.03
CA GLY A 21 -3.15 -5.71 -22.74
C GLY A 21 -1.87 -5.01 -22.24
N ALA A 22 -1.05 -5.74 -21.50
CA ALA A 22 0.18 -5.23 -20.88
C ALA A 22 1.36 -6.19 -21.05
N ILE A 23 2.55 -5.64 -21.27
CA ILE A 23 3.79 -6.42 -21.26
C ILE A 23 4.15 -6.85 -19.83
N LYS A 24 4.95 -7.92 -19.71
CA LYS A 24 5.38 -8.50 -18.42
C LYS A 24 5.95 -7.44 -17.47
N THR A 25 6.82 -6.57 -17.98
CA THR A 25 7.47 -5.52 -17.19
C THR A 25 6.47 -4.56 -16.55
N LYS A 26 5.42 -4.13 -17.27
CA LYS A 26 4.37 -3.26 -16.74
C LYS A 26 3.59 -3.94 -15.61
N ILE A 27 3.26 -5.22 -15.79
CA ILE A 27 2.57 -6.02 -14.78
C ILE A 27 3.45 -6.22 -13.55
N MET A 28 4.74 -6.50 -13.76
CA MET A 28 5.73 -6.70 -12.71
C MET A 28 5.83 -5.49 -11.80
N TYR A 29 5.97 -4.30 -12.39
CA TYR A 29 6.07 -3.05 -11.64
C TYR A 29 4.77 -2.72 -10.91
N LYS A 30 3.60 -2.86 -11.55
CA LYS A 30 2.31 -2.57 -10.91
C LYS A 30 2.00 -3.54 -9.76
N ALA A 31 2.37 -4.81 -9.90
CA ALA A 31 2.15 -5.83 -8.88
C ALA A 31 3.33 -5.99 -7.91
N PHE A 32 4.41 -5.21 -8.03
CA PHE A 32 5.64 -5.33 -7.23
C PHE A 32 6.13 -6.79 -7.09
N LEU A 33 6.25 -7.51 -8.20
CA LEU A 33 6.67 -8.91 -8.23
C LEU A 33 8.10 -9.05 -8.75
N SER A 34 8.80 -10.09 -8.32
CA SER A 34 9.98 -10.55 -9.06
C SER A 34 9.57 -11.24 -10.36
N PHE A 35 10.51 -11.41 -11.29
CA PHE A 35 10.26 -12.16 -12.53
C PHE A 35 9.77 -13.60 -12.25
N ALA A 36 10.39 -14.28 -11.27
CA ALA A 36 10.01 -15.64 -10.90
C ALA A 36 8.57 -15.71 -10.39
N GLN A 37 8.20 -14.80 -9.47
CA GLN A 37 6.85 -14.72 -8.93
C GLN A 37 5.84 -14.39 -10.04
N LEU A 38 6.14 -13.39 -10.88
CA LEU A 38 5.25 -13.02 -11.97
C LEU A 38 4.97 -14.21 -12.89
N ARG A 39 5.99 -15.01 -13.22
CA ARG A 39 5.82 -16.18 -14.07
C ARG A 39 4.84 -17.19 -13.46
N GLU A 40 5.00 -17.50 -12.18
CA GLU A 40 4.10 -18.44 -11.47
C GLU A 40 2.65 -17.94 -11.46
N TYR A 41 2.45 -16.65 -11.19
CA TYR A 41 1.12 -16.06 -11.22
C TYR A 41 0.52 -16.03 -12.63
N LEU A 42 1.29 -15.66 -13.66
CA LEU A 42 0.80 -15.64 -15.03
C LEU A 42 0.39 -17.03 -15.50
N THR A 43 1.20 -18.07 -15.22
CA THR A 43 0.84 -19.46 -15.50
C THR A 43 -0.47 -19.83 -14.80
N MET A 44 -0.57 -19.60 -13.49
CA MET A 44 -1.77 -19.91 -12.72
C MET A 44 -3.01 -19.17 -13.25
N LEU A 45 -2.89 -17.89 -13.60
CA LEU A 45 -4.00 -17.09 -14.13
C LEU A 45 -4.42 -17.54 -15.53
N GLN A 46 -3.47 -17.97 -16.37
CA GLN A 46 -3.74 -18.52 -17.70
C GLN A 46 -4.45 -19.86 -17.60
N ASP A 47 -3.96 -20.77 -16.76
CA ASP A 47 -4.56 -22.10 -16.54
C ASP A 47 -6.01 -21.97 -16.04
N ASN A 48 -6.31 -20.93 -15.27
CA ASN A 48 -7.65 -20.63 -14.78
C ASN A 48 -8.51 -19.80 -15.76
N GLY A 49 -7.96 -19.43 -16.93
CA GLY A 49 -8.64 -18.63 -17.94
C GLY A 49 -9.00 -17.23 -17.46
N LEU A 50 -8.20 -16.65 -16.57
CA LEU A 50 -8.39 -15.29 -16.05
C LEU A 50 -7.62 -14.25 -16.87
N ILE A 51 -6.48 -14.64 -17.43
CA ILE A 51 -5.65 -13.82 -18.32
C ILE A 51 -5.27 -14.64 -19.56
N GLU A 52 -5.06 -13.95 -20.68
CA GLU A 52 -4.59 -14.58 -21.92
C GLU A 52 -3.31 -13.89 -22.42
N TYR A 53 -2.49 -14.64 -23.17
CA TYR A 53 -1.28 -14.10 -23.79
C TYR A 53 -1.51 -13.86 -25.28
N GLU A 54 -1.35 -12.62 -25.72
CA GLU A 54 -1.42 -12.22 -27.13
C GLU A 54 -0.02 -12.29 -27.76
N GLY A 55 0.36 -13.45 -28.28
CA GLY A 55 1.71 -13.70 -28.81
C GLY A 55 2.18 -12.67 -29.84
N GLY A 56 1.29 -12.21 -30.73
CA GLY A 56 1.61 -11.21 -31.75
C GLY A 56 1.98 -9.82 -31.19
N LYS A 57 1.47 -9.45 -30.01
CA LYS A 57 1.77 -8.18 -29.34
C LYS A 57 2.72 -8.34 -28.16
N GLN A 58 3.01 -9.58 -27.77
CA GLN A 58 3.72 -9.95 -26.55
C GLN A 58 3.11 -9.35 -25.28
N THR A 59 1.79 -9.16 -25.27
CA THR A 59 1.04 -8.61 -24.15
C THR A 59 0.18 -9.67 -23.49
N TYR A 60 -0.18 -9.42 -22.23
CA TYR A 60 -1.19 -10.17 -21.52
C TYR A 60 -2.44 -9.33 -21.39
N ARG A 61 -3.60 -9.93 -21.62
CA ARG A 61 -4.89 -9.26 -21.53
C ARG A 61 -5.78 -9.98 -20.53
N THR A 62 -6.47 -9.20 -19.71
CA THR A 62 -7.48 -9.74 -18.79
C THR A 62 -8.68 -10.22 -19.59
N THR A 63 -9.09 -11.47 -19.38
CA THR A 63 -10.25 -12.08 -20.04
C THR A 63 -11.56 -11.57 -19.44
N GLU A 64 -12.70 -11.88 -20.06
CA GLU A 64 -14.00 -11.60 -19.45
C GLU A 64 -14.18 -12.27 -18.08
N LYS A 65 -13.70 -13.51 -17.91
CA LYS A 65 -13.76 -14.21 -16.62
C LYS A 65 -12.89 -13.49 -15.57
N GLY A 66 -11.71 -13.03 -15.97
CA GLY A 66 -10.84 -12.20 -15.13
C GLY A 66 -11.50 -10.87 -14.73
N MET A 67 -12.18 -10.21 -15.67
CA MET A 67 -12.92 -8.97 -15.41
C MET A 67 -14.05 -9.17 -14.39
N ARG A 68 -14.80 -10.26 -14.47
CA ARG A 68 -15.84 -10.60 -13.48
C ARG A 68 -15.26 -10.77 -12.08
N LEU A 69 -14.13 -11.47 -11.97
CA LEU A 69 -13.43 -11.65 -10.69
C LEU A 69 -12.94 -10.31 -10.14
N LEU A 70 -12.32 -9.48 -10.98
CA LEU A 70 -11.83 -8.15 -10.59
C LEU A 70 -12.97 -7.24 -10.09
N HIS A 71 -14.13 -7.30 -10.75
CA HIS A 71 -15.32 -6.57 -10.32
C HIS A 71 -15.84 -7.02 -8.94
N ILE A 72 -15.91 -8.33 -8.71
CA ILE A 72 -16.30 -8.87 -7.40
C ILE A 72 -15.30 -8.45 -6.32
N TYR A 73 -14.00 -8.56 -6.61
CA TYR A 73 -12.94 -8.13 -5.70
C TYR A 73 -13.09 -6.65 -5.31
N ASN A 74 -13.27 -5.76 -6.28
CA ASN A 74 -13.44 -4.33 -6.01
C ASN A 74 -14.70 -4.06 -5.15
N LYS A 75 -15.83 -4.71 -5.46
CA LYS A 75 -17.05 -4.60 -4.66
C LYS A 75 -16.87 -5.10 -3.22
N MET A 76 -16.08 -6.16 -3.02
CA MET A 76 -15.79 -6.64 -1.66
C MET A 76 -15.01 -5.61 -0.85
N TYR A 77 -14.09 -4.86 -1.47
CA TYR A 77 -13.35 -3.78 -0.80
C TYR A 77 -14.24 -2.59 -0.44
N GLU A 78 -15.28 -2.31 -1.21
CA GLU A 78 -16.26 -1.27 -0.89
C GLU A 78 -17.15 -1.67 0.30
N LEU A 79 -17.59 -2.93 0.34
CA LEU A 79 -18.52 -3.45 1.36
C LEU A 79 -17.82 -3.80 2.68
N VAL A 80 -16.59 -4.29 2.58
CA VAL A 80 -15.76 -4.67 3.73
C VAL A 80 -14.39 -4.05 3.49
N PRO A 81 -14.22 -2.75 3.79
CA PRO A 81 -12.91 -2.14 3.81
C PRO A 81 -12.02 -3.01 4.71
N PRO A 82 -10.77 -3.33 4.29
CA PRO A 82 -9.86 -4.06 5.15
C PRO A 82 -9.80 -3.32 6.48
N LEU A 83 -10.03 -4.04 7.58
CA LEU A 83 -10.00 -3.49 8.95
C LEU A 83 -8.66 -2.79 9.13
N THR A 84 -8.60 -1.49 8.83
CA THR A 84 -7.46 -0.67 9.13
C THR A 84 -7.48 -0.53 10.64
N THR A 85 -6.38 -0.91 11.30
CA THR A 85 -6.09 -0.53 12.68
C THR A 85 -6.54 0.91 12.84
N ILE A 86 -7.59 1.12 13.63
CA ILE A 86 -8.04 2.46 13.98
C ILE A 86 -6.82 3.08 14.63
N ALA A 87 -6.21 4.07 13.97
CA ALA A 87 -5.29 4.95 14.66
C ALA A 87 -6.18 5.63 15.69
N VAL A 88 -6.16 5.11 16.92
CA VAL A 88 -6.75 5.79 18.06
C VAL A 88 -6.04 7.13 18.09
N THR A 89 -6.73 8.19 17.68
CA THR A 89 -6.15 9.52 17.75
C THR A 89 -6.16 9.92 19.21
N ASP A 90 -5.11 10.58 19.69
CA ASP A 90 -4.97 10.98 21.10
C ASP A 90 -6.19 11.79 21.62
N LYS A 91 -7.01 12.32 20.71
CA LYS A 91 -8.28 13.00 20.99
C LYS A 91 -9.35 12.11 21.62
N ASP A 92 -9.29 10.79 21.44
CA ASP A 92 -10.27 9.84 21.96
C ASP A 92 -9.90 9.34 23.38
N ILE A 93 -8.73 9.74 23.91
CA ILE A 93 -8.28 9.44 25.28
C ILE A 93 -8.58 10.66 26.18
N ASN A 94 -9.84 10.79 26.60
CA ASN A 94 -10.17 11.73 27.69
C ASN A 94 -9.81 11.10 29.05
N ILE A 95 -8.51 11.06 29.37
CA ILE A 95 -8.07 10.82 30.75
C ILE A 95 -8.06 12.19 31.43
N GLY A 96 -9.17 12.49 32.12
CA GLY A 96 -9.29 13.66 32.97
C GLY A 96 -8.10 13.73 33.93
N HIS A 97 -7.23 14.71 33.71
CA HIS A 97 -6.14 15.00 34.64
C HIS A 97 -6.76 15.60 35.90
N ASN A 98 -6.78 14.81 36.98
CA ASN A 98 -7.06 15.33 38.31
C ASN A 98 -5.79 16.00 38.82
N SER A 99 -5.84 17.33 38.94
CA SER A 99 -4.78 18.14 39.51
C SER A 99 -4.39 17.63 40.90
N THR A 100 -3.11 17.35 41.11
CA THR A 100 -2.53 17.39 42.45
C THR A 100 -1.26 18.22 42.37
N SER A 101 -1.33 19.39 43.02
CA SER A 101 -0.21 20.25 43.35
C SER A 101 0.90 19.42 44.00
N ASN A 102 2.13 19.68 43.59
CA ASN A 102 3.27 19.52 44.48
C ASN A 102 4.25 20.63 44.16
N ASP A 103 4.26 21.61 45.06
CA ASP A 103 5.34 22.56 45.25
C ASP A 103 6.65 21.78 45.45
N ASN A 104 7.71 22.20 44.76
CA ASN A 104 9.06 22.18 45.31
C ASN A 104 9.97 23.02 44.41
N ASP A 105 10.34 24.17 44.96
CA ASP A 105 11.44 25.03 44.54
C ASP A 105 12.75 24.23 44.41
N ASN A 106 13.52 24.48 43.34
CA ASN A 106 14.93 24.81 43.52
C ASN A 106 15.58 25.41 42.26
N ASP A 107 15.77 26.72 42.35
CA ASP A 107 16.95 27.49 41.99
C ASP A 107 18.09 26.83 41.17
N ASN A 108 18.48 27.55 40.11
CA ASN A 108 19.81 28.14 39.92
C ASN A 108 20.49 27.81 38.58
N GLY A 109 20.96 28.86 37.91
CA GLY A 109 22.27 28.79 37.23
C GLY A 109 22.31 28.91 35.71
N ASN A 110 22.03 30.12 35.22
CA ASN A 110 22.90 30.90 34.33
C ASN A 110 23.49 30.32 33.02
N ASN A 111 23.24 31.12 31.96
CA ASN A 111 24.16 31.54 30.89
C ASN A 111 24.48 30.47 29.80
N SER A 112 24.46 30.74 28.49
CA SER A 112 24.69 31.99 27.76
C SER A 112 24.20 31.81 26.32
N ASP A 113 23.92 32.95 25.72
CA ASP A 113 23.34 33.16 24.41
C ASP A 113 24.00 32.44 23.24
N LYS A 114 23.13 31.95 22.36
CA LYS A 114 23.39 31.82 20.93
C LYS A 114 23.62 33.23 20.37
N ASN A 115 24.67 33.42 19.57
CA ASN A 115 24.55 34.28 18.40
C ASN A 115 25.34 33.70 17.22
N PHE A 116 24.57 33.45 16.18
CA PHE A 116 24.94 33.09 14.82
C PHE A 116 25.30 34.36 14.03
N VAL A 117 25.69 34.19 12.76
CA VAL A 117 26.00 35.19 11.69
C VAL A 117 27.51 35.44 11.56
N VAL A 118 28.26 34.72 10.69
CA VAL A 118 28.34 34.82 9.21
C VAL A 118 28.67 36.24 8.75
N ASN A 119 29.82 36.45 8.11
CA ASN A 119 29.90 37.15 6.83
C ASN A 119 31.31 37.10 6.21
N ASP A 120 31.28 36.90 4.91
CA ASP A 120 32.36 36.77 3.96
C ASP A 120 33.18 38.06 3.78
N ASN A 121 34.50 37.89 3.59
CA ASN A 121 35.30 38.50 2.51
C ASN A 121 36.74 37.97 2.54
#